data_AF-A0A822E7D3-F1
#
_entry.id   AF-A0A822E7D3-F1
#
_cell.length_a   1.000
_cell.length_b   1.000
_cell.length_c   1.000
_cell.angle_alpha   90.00
_cell.angle_beta   90.00
_cell.angle_gamma   90.00
#
_symmetry.space_group_name_H-M   'P 1'
#
loop_
_entity.id
_entity.type
_entity.pdbx_description
1 polymer ?
#
loop_
_entity_poly.entity_id
_entity_poly.type
_entity_poly.pdbx_seq_one_letter_code
_entity_poly.pdbx_strand_id
1 'polypeptide(L)'
;EKKVTINVIDDNQWEPDETFFVKLSLPDEEETHTKLGSKTVALVTIINDDEPGYIEFEQTINLVKESAGKAEIKVLRVNGADGRVTVHYKTEDMDAKAIQDYERKSNNL
;
A
#
# COMPACT_ATOMS: atom_id res chain seq x y z
N GLU A 1 9.45 -36.76 -14.19
CA GLU A 1 9.14 -35.35 -13.87
C GLU A 1 9.98 -34.89 -12.67
N LYS A 2 10.44 -33.63 -12.67
CA LYS A 2 11.13 -32.99 -11.55
C LYS A 2 10.51 -31.60 -11.35
N LYS A 3 10.48 -31.13 -10.10
CA LYS A 3 9.88 -29.85 -9.72
C LYS A 3 10.95 -28.87 -9.26
N VAL A 4 10.76 -27.60 -9.57
CA VAL A 4 11.49 -26.46 -9.03
C VAL A 4 10.51 -25.72 -8.12
N THR A 5 10.89 -25.49 -6.87
CA THR A 5 10.07 -24.75 -5.90
C THR A 5 10.74 -23.41 -5.63
N ILE A 6 9.95 -22.34 -5.76
CA ILE A 6 10.38 -20.96 -5.52
C ILE A 6 9.45 -20.44 -4.43
N ASN A 7 10.01 -19.92 -3.34
CA ASN A 7 9.22 -19.31 -2.28
C ASN A 7 8.84 -17.90 -2.70
N VAL A 8 7.56 -17.56 -2.56
CA VAL A 8 7.08 -16.18 -2.64
C VAL A 8 7.27 -15.55 -1.27
N ILE A 9 7.73 -14.30 -1.23
CA ILE A 9 7.85 -13.52 -0.01
C ILE A 9 6.53 -12.80 0.18
N ASP A 10 5.91 -13.05 1.33
CA ASP A 10 4.65 -12.44 1.73
C ASP A 10 4.95 -11.32 2.72
N ASP A 11 4.32 -10.17 2.53
CA ASP A 11 4.34 -9.06 3.47
C ASP A 11 2.96 -8.41 3.58
N ASN A 12 2.85 -7.35 4.37
CA ASN A 12 1.58 -6.67 4.61
C ASN A 12 1.56 -5.29 3.92
N GLN A 13 2.30 -5.07 2.84
CA GLN A 13 2.40 -3.77 2.19
C GLN A 13 1.82 -3.85 0.78
N TRP A 14 0.68 -3.19 0.59
CA TRP A 14 0.05 -3.17 -0.73
C TRP A 14 1.02 -2.75 -1.84
N GLU A 15 1.12 -3.63 -2.83
CA GLU A 15 1.89 -3.50 -4.07
C GLU A 15 1.01 -3.88 -5.28
N PRO A 16 1.34 -3.41 -6.49
CA PRO A 16 0.71 -3.92 -7.71
C PRO A 16 1.08 -5.39 -7.95
N ASP A 17 0.30 -6.11 -8.75
CA ASP A 17 0.70 -7.44 -9.24
C ASP A 17 2.08 -7.39 -9.90
N GLU A 18 2.97 -8.28 -9.47
CA GLU A 18 4.35 -8.33 -9.93
C GLU A 18 4.63 -9.57 -10.76
N THR A 19 5.66 -9.52 -11.60
CA THR A 19 6.02 -10.66 -12.44
C THR A 19 7.51 -10.95 -12.45
N PHE A 20 7.86 -12.22 -12.55
CA PHE A 20 9.23 -12.67 -12.77
C PHE A 20 9.30 -13.85 -13.73
N PHE A 21 10.49 -14.10 -14.28
CA PHE A 21 10.74 -15.21 -15.20
C PHE A 21 11.53 -16.33 -14.54
N VAL A 22 11.16 -17.56 -14.86
CA VAL A 22 12.01 -18.75 -14.67
C VAL A 22 12.52 -19.17 -16.05
N LYS A 23 13.83 -19.19 -16.25
CA LYS A 23 14.48 -19.53 -17.52
C LYS A 23 15.28 -20.83 -17.38
N LEU A 24 15.08 -21.76 -18.30
CA LEU A 24 15.91 -22.95 -18.43
C LEU A 24 17.17 -22.64 -19.24
N SER A 25 18.31 -23.15 -18.80
CA SER A 25 19.58 -23.12 -19.53
C SER A 25 20.26 -24.49 -19.41
N LEU A 26 21.15 -24.80 -20.36
CA LEU A 26 22.02 -25.98 -20.30
C LEU A 26 23.40 -25.57 -19.80
N PRO A 27 24.04 -26.37 -18.93
CA PRO A 27 25.47 -26.22 -18.63
C PRO A 27 26.25 -26.74 -19.85
N ASP A 28 26.81 -25.84 -20.67
CA ASP A 28 27.49 -26.06 -21.95
C ASP A 28 26.82 -27.06 -22.94
N GLU A 29 26.41 -26.53 -24.11
CA GLU A 29 25.66 -27.32 -25.11
C GLU A 29 26.44 -28.52 -25.67
N GLU A 30 27.78 -28.50 -25.63
CA GLU A 30 28.63 -29.57 -26.15
C GLU A 30 28.66 -30.81 -25.25
N GLU A 31 28.49 -30.67 -23.94
CA GLU A 31 28.59 -31.78 -22.98
C GLU A 31 27.27 -32.51 -22.77
N THR A 32 26.14 -31.82 -22.95
CA THR A 32 24.84 -32.33 -22.49
C THR A 32 24.11 -33.24 -23.49
N HIS A 33 24.59 -33.32 -24.74
CA HIS A 33 24.01 -34.10 -25.85
C HIS A 33 22.48 -33.98 -26.00
N THR A 34 21.90 -32.87 -25.52
CA THR A 34 20.47 -32.62 -25.45
C THR A 34 20.19 -31.18 -25.85
N LYS A 35 18.91 -30.86 -26.07
CA LYS A 35 18.48 -29.51 -26.47
C LYS A 35 17.27 -29.10 -25.64
N LEU A 36 17.17 -27.80 -25.38
CA LEU A 36 15.96 -27.23 -24.83
C LEU A 36 14.83 -27.27 -25.87
N GLY A 37 13.60 -27.47 -25.40
CA GLY A 37 12.40 -27.38 -26.24
C GLY A 37 11.97 -25.93 -26.52
N SER A 38 10.79 -25.74 -27.09
CA SER A 38 10.25 -24.40 -27.41
C SER A 38 9.78 -23.60 -26.19
N LYS A 39 9.60 -24.25 -25.03
CA LYS A 39 9.12 -23.62 -23.80
C LYS A 39 10.23 -23.61 -22.75
N THR A 40 11.08 -22.59 -22.80
CA THR A 40 12.23 -22.43 -21.88
C THR A 40 12.03 -21.32 -20.86
N VAL A 41 10.97 -20.53 -21.02
CA VAL A 41 10.64 -19.41 -20.15
C VAL A 41 9.25 -19.63 -19.58
N ALA A 42 9.13 -19.57 -18.26
CA ALA A 42 7.85 -19.46 -17.57
C ALA A 42 7.73 -18.05 -16.98
N LEU A 43 6.63 -17.36 -17.27
CA LEU A 43 6.23 -16.12 -16.59
C LEU A 43 5.44 -16.51 -15.34
N VAL A 44 5.87 -16.01 -14.19
CA VAL A 44 5.17 -16.16 -12.91
C VAL A 44 4.64 -14.79 -12.51
N THR A 45 3.38 -14.75 -12.11
CA THR A 45 2.73 -13.54 -11.58
C THR A 45 2.48 -13.75 -10.09
N ILE A 46 2.93 -12.79 -9.27
CA ILE A 46 2.59 -12.68 -7.85
C ILE A 46 1.40 -11.72 -7.79
N ILE A 47 0.29 -12.20 -7.24
CA ILE A 47 -0.93 -11.40 -7.04
C ILE A 47 -0.87 -10.86 -5.62
N ASN A 48 -0.97 -9.54 -5.48
CA ASN A 48 -1.02 -8.91 -4.17
C ASN A 48 -2.42 -9.09 -3.54
N ASP A 49 -2.47 -9.50 -2.28
CA ASP A 49 -3.70 -9.70 -1.51
C ASP A 49 -3.80 -8.80 -0.28
N ASP A 50 -2.99 -7.75 -0.20
CA ASP A 50 -3.05 -6.77 0.88
C ASP A 50 -4.25 -5.84 0.75
N GLU A 51 -4.87 -5.55 1.89
CA GLU A 51 -6.00 -4.63 1.99
C GLU A 51 -5.59 -3.38 2.77
N PRO A 52 -5.09 -2.31 2.11
CA PRO A 52 -4.67 -1.10 2.80
C PRO A 52 -5.86 -0.29 3.34
N GLY A 53 -7.09 -0.58 2.90
CA GLY A 53 -8.28 0.16 3.28
C GLY A 53 -8.29 1.61 2.78
N TYR A 54 -9.24 2.40 3.28
CA TYR A 54 -9.35 3.82 2.97
C TYR A 54 -9.45 4.66 4.24
N ILE A 55 -9.09 5.93 4.11
CA ILE A 55 -9.02 6.89 5.22
C ILE A 55 -10.15 7.91 5.09
N GLU A 56 -10.93 8.09 6.15
CA GLU A 56 -12.02 9.06 6.19
C GLU A 56 -12.13 9.75 7.57
N PHE A 57 -12.88 10.85 7.64
CA PHE A 57 -13.27 11.42 8.93
C PHE A 57 -14.46 10.64 9.50
N GLU A 58 -14.50 10.48 10.83
CA GLU A 58 -15.65 9.84 11.51
C GLU A 58 -16.96 10.60 11.23
N GLN A 59 -16.89 11.93 11.11
CA GLN A 59 -18.02 12.80 10.83
C GLN A 59 -17.63 13.97 9.94
N THR A 60 -18.51 14.33 9.00
CA THR A 60 -18.35 15.52 8.14
C THR A 60 -18.56 16.83 8.90
N ILE A 61 -19.42 16.83 9.93
CA ILE A 61 -19.77 18.01 10.73
C ILE A 61 -19.41 17.74 12.18
N ASN A 62 -18.56 18.61 12.74
CA ASN A 62 -18.13 18.55 14.13
C ASN A 62 -18.57 19.85 14.83
N LEU A 63 -19.42 19.74 15.85
CA LEU A 63 -19.92 20.88 16.62
C LEU A 63 -19.16 20.98 17.93
N VAL A 64 -18.38 22.06 18.08
CA VAL A 64 -17.58 22.33 19.27
C VAL A 64 -17.94 23.70 19.83
N LYS A 65 -18.04 23.79 21.15
CA LYS A 65 -18.22 25.09 21.83
C LYS A 65 -16.85 25.75 21.99
N GLU A 66 -16.77 27.07 21.86
CA GLU A 66 -15.52 27.82 22.10
C GLU A 66 -14.93 27.53 23.49
N SER A 67 -15.80 27.33 24.49
CA SER A 67 -15.39 27.00 25.86
C SER A 67 -14.81 25.59 26.03
N ALA A 68 -14.87 24.72 25.02
CA ALA A 68 -14.28 23.38 25.06
C ALA A 68 -12.74 23.42 25.01
N GLY A 69 -12.15 24.51 24.51
CA GLY A 69 -10.70 24.71 24.42
C GLY A 69 -10.00 23.87 23.34
N LYS A 70 -10.56 22.73 22.92
CA LYS A 70 -10.06 21.88 21.82
C LYS A 70 -11.20 21.27 21.02
N ALA A 71 -10.96 21.10 19.72
CA ALA A 71 -11.79 20.30 18.83
C ALA A 71 -11.02 19.03 18.45
N GLU A 72 -11.56 17.86 18.81
CA GLU A 72 -10.96 16.57 18.46
C GLU A 72 -11.68 15.99 17.23
N ILE A 73 -10.97 15.92 16.11
CA ILE A 73 -11.50 15.40 14.85
C ILE A 73 -10.93 14.00 14.64
N LYS A 74 -11.79 12.98 14.61
CA LYS A 74 -11.34 11.60 14.43
C LYS A 74 -11.16 11.25 12.96
N VAL A 75 -10.07 10.58 12.67
CA VAL A 75 -9.75 9.98 11.37
C VAL A 75 -9.82 8.46 11.54
N LEU A 76 -10.55 7.81 10.65
CA LEU A 76 -10.77 6.38 10.64
C LEU A 76 -10.06 5.76 9.43
N ARG A 77 -9.50 4.56 9.63
CA ARG A 77 -9.08 3.66 8.57
C ARG A 77 -10.09 2.52 8.50
N VAL A 78 -10.69 2.32 7.33
CA VAL A 78 -11.85 1.42 7.15
C VAL A 78 -11.56 0.43 6.01
N ASN A 79 -12.11 -0.78 6.14
CA ASN A 79 -12.01 -1.87 5.16
C ASN A 79 -10.56 -2.22 4.75
N GLY A 80 -9.67 -2.28 5.74
CA GLY A 80 -8.28 -2.70 5.56
C GLY A 80 -7.36 -2.04 6.57
N ALA A 81 -6.23 -2.69 6.84
CA ALA A 81 -5.22 -2.20 7.78
C ALA A 81 -3.78 -2.50 7.33
N ASP A 82 -3.60 -3.11 6.16
CA ASP A 82 -2.29 -3.55 5.70
C ASP A 82 -1.42 -2.37 5.28
N GLY A 83 -0.19 -2.39 5.76
CA GLY A 83 0.83 -1.45 5.33
C GLY A 83 0.75 -0.14 6.08
N ARG A 84 1.81 0.66 5.90
CA ARG A 84 1.90 1.99 6.48
C ARG A 84 1.36 3.01 5.49
N VAL A 85 0.34 3.75 5.89
CA VAL A 85 -0.21 4.87 5.13
C VAL A 85 0.11 6.16 5.87
N THR A 86 0.47 7.20 5.13
CA THR A 86 0.65 8.57 5.66
C THR A 86 -0.40 9.46 5.02
N VAL A 87 -1.11 10.27 5.82
CA VAL A 87 -2.13 11.19 5.30
C VAL A 87 -1.82 12.61 5.70
N HIS A 88 -1.86 13.54 4.73
CA HIS A 88 -1.68 14.95 4.99
C HIS A 88 -3.00 15.60 5.38
N TYR A 89 -2.98 16.44 6.41
CA TYR A 89 -4.11 17.32 6.72
C TYR A 89 -3.65 18.77 6.83
N LYS A 90 -4.57 19.69 6.58
CA LYS A 90 -4.42 21.12 6.85
C LYS A 90 -5.76 21.71 7.25
N THR A 91 -5.72 22.72 8.11
CA THR A 91 -6.86 23.57 8.44
C THR A 91 -6.95 24.72 7.44
N GLU A 92 -8.15 25.13 7.05
CA GLU A 92 -8.39 26.25 6.14
C GLU A 92 -9.43 27.21 6.71
N ASP A 93 -9.24 28.51 6.46
CA ASP A 93 -10.16 29.55 6.94
C ASP A 93 -11.46 29.55 6.15
N MET A 94 -12.58 29.76 6.83
CA MET A 94 -13.87 30.12 6.22
C MET A 94 -14.42 31.36 6.94
N ASP A 95 -15.51 31.24 7.68
CA ASP A 95 -16.00 32.32 8.56
C ASP A 95 -15.07 32.49 9.76
N ALA A 96 -14.66 31.38 10.38
CA ALA A 96 -13.61 31.35 11.40
C ALA A 96 -12.22 31.56 10.76
N LYS A 97 -11.40 32.40 11.39
CA LYS A 97 -10.06 32.79 10.94
C LYS A 97 -8.98 32.25 11.86
N ALA A 98 -7.91 31.72 11.28
CA ALA A 98 -6.72 31.34 12.03
C ALA A 98 -6.17 32.51 12.87
N ILE A 99 -5.53 32.19 14.00
CA ILE A 99 -4.97 33.12 15.01
C ILE A 99 -6.06 33.81 15.86
N GLN A 100 -7.22 34.13 15.28
CA GLN A 100 -8.35 34.73 16.00
C GLN A 100 -9.25 33.68 16.65
N ASP A 101 -9.74 32.72 15.86
CA ASP A 101 -10.77 31.76 16.28
C ASP A 101 -10.20 30.36 16.52
N TYR A 102 -9.12 30.01 15.82
CA TYR A 102 -8.45 28.72 15.97
C TYR A 102 -6.96 28.80 15.57
N GLU A 103 -6.17 27.82 16.01
CA GLU A 103 -4.76 27.69 15.63
C GLU A 103 -4.63 26.95 14.29
N ARG A 104 -3.94 27.55 13.31
CA ARG A 104 -3.69 26.89 12.02
C ARG A 104 -2.77 25.69 12.20
N LYS A 105 -3.15 24.54 11.64
CA LYS A 105 -2.35 23.31 11.65
C LYS A 105 -2.27 22.67 10.28
N SER A 106 -1.12 22.10 9.98
CA SER A 106 -0.90 21.22 8.84
C SER A 106 0.21 20.23 9.16
N ASN A 107 -0.03 18.94 9.03
CA ASN A 107 0.96 17.91 9.27
C ASN A 107 0.55 16.58 8.61
N ASN A 108 1.35 15.56 8.83
CA ASN A 108 1.06 14.19 8.47
C ASN A 108 0.47 13.46 9.68
N LEU A 109 -0.47 12.57 9.42
CA LEU A 109 -0.90 11.49 10.31
C LEU A 109 -0.17 10.21 9.93
#